data_AF-A0A7K3YGU3-F1
#
_entry.id   AF-A0A7K3YGU3-F1
#
_cell.length_a   1.000
_cell.length_b   1.000
_cell.length_c   1.000
_cell.angle_alpha   90.00
_cell.angle_beta   90.00
_cell.angle_gamma   90.00
#
_symmetry.space_group_name_H-M   'P 1'
#
loop_
_entity.id
_entity.type
_entity.pdbx_description
1 polymer ?
#
loop_
_entity_poly.entity_id
_entity_poly.type
_entity_poly.pdbx_seq_one_letter_code
_entity_poly.pdbx_strand_id
1 'polypeptide(L)'
;MTEILDFTTFVLEPKTARIGSGKNIEEVDVSLFPAEATLYLMETLNRKRKVWTAEHPDATEGPKPGEIELSPNDLVEIVARACRVTNPKITAEWLRSNCSFPQLSKFCAWMMRQAEEQVNGQANEDTTESTEKNR
;
A
#
# COMPACT_ATOMS: atom_id res chain seq x y z
N MET A 1 -31.95 -8.72 -10.08
CA MET A 1 -31.02 -7.60 -9.84
C MET A 1 -29.69 -8.25 -9.54
N THR A 2 -28.68 -8.03 -10.39
CA THR A 2 -27.37 -8.69 -10.24
C THR A 2 -26.46 -7.71 -9.52
N GLU A 3 -26.04 -8.06 -8.32
CA GLU A 3 -25.04 -7.28 -7.57
C GLU A 3 -23.66 -7.60 -8.15
N ILE A 4 -22.93 -6.57 -8.56
CA ILE A 4 -21.55 -6.70 -9.04
C ILE A 4 -20.64 -6.22 -7.92
N LEU A 5 -19.86 -7.14 -7.35
CA LEU A 5 -18.85 -6.83 -6.35
C LEU A 5 -17.52 -6.52 -7.06
N ASP A 6 -17.10 -5.26 -7.02
CA ASP A 6 -15.82 -4.82 -7.58
C ASP A 6 -14.71 -4.90 -6.53
N PHE A 7 -13.79 -5.85 -6.72
CA PHE A 7 -12.61 -6.05 -5.87
C PHE A 7 -11.35 -5.40 -6.46
N THR A 8 -11.46 -4.64 -7.56
CA THR A 8 -10.32 -3.99 -8.21
C THR A 8 -9.98 -2.63 -7.60
N THR A 9 -10.96 -2.03 -6.92
CA THR A 9 -10.85 -0.71 -6.29
C THR A 9 -10.39 -0.85 -4.82
N PHE A 10 -9.18 -0.38 -4.54
CA PHE A 10 -8.57 -0.35 -3.20
C PHE A 10 -8.92 0.95 -2.45
N VAL A 11 -9.21 2.04 -3.17
CA VAL A 11 -9.76 3.28 -2.62
C VAL A 11 -11.04 3.67 -3.35
N LEU A 12 -12.20 3.68 -2.67
CA LEU A 12 -13.49 3.96 -3.30
C LEU A 12 -13.54 5.35 -3.97
N GLU A 13 -12.84 6.32 -3.38
CA GLU A 13 -12.59 7.61 -4.01
C GLU A 13 -11.28 7.56 -4.79
N PRO A 14 -11.28 7.84 -6.11
CA PRO A 14 -10.07 7.92 -6.90
C PRO A 14 -9.08 8.93 -6.33
N LYS A 15 -7.85 8.49 -6.03
CA LYS A 15 -6.79 9.37 -5.53
C LYS A 15 -5.60 9.30 -6.45
N THR A 16 -5.17 10.45 -6.95
CA THR A 16 -3.99 10.57 -7.81
C THR A 16 -2.82 11.13 -7.02
N ALA A 17 -1.68 10.46 -7.11
CA ALA A 17 -0.42 10.93 -6.57
C ALA A 17 0.55 11.31 -7.70
N ARG A 18 1.42 12.27 -7.40
CA ARG A 18 2.52 12.68 -8.29
C ARG A 18 3.84 12.22 -7.69
N ILE A 19 4.61 11.48 -8.46
CA ILE A 19 5.89 10.89 -8.03
C ILE A 19 6.99 11.20 -9.04
N GLY A 20 8.21 11.41 -8.56
CA GLY A 20 9.37 11.80 -9.38
C GLY A 20 10.00 13.13 -8.97
N SER A 21 10.86 13.65 -9.84
CA SER A 21 11.60 14.89 -9.58
C SER A 21 11.90 15.68 -10.86
N GLY A 22 11.95 17.00 -10.73
CA GLY A 22 12.27 17.91 -11.83
C GLY A 22 11.28 17.79 -12.99
N LYS A 23 11.80 17.43 -14.18
CA LYS A 23 10.99 17.23 -15.39
C LYS A 23 10.40 15.82 -15.52
N ASN A 24 10.85 14.89 -14.69
CA ASN A 24 10.43 13.49 -14.70
C ASN A 24 9.45 13.26 -13.57
N ILE A 25 8.22 13.76 -13.73
CA ILE A 25 7.12 13.57 -12.80
C ILE A 25 6.05 12.77 -13.52
N GLU A 26 5.61 11.70 -12.90
CA GLU A 26 4.53 10.86 -13.38
C GLU A 26 3.35 10.93 -12.42
N GLU A 27 2.15 10.83 -12.97
CA GLU A 27 0.91 10.69 -12.21
C GLU A 27 0.57 9.21 -12.08
N VAL A 28 0.11 8.84 -10.89
CA VAL A 28 -0.28 7.47 -10.58
C VAL A 28 -1.61 7.51 -9.84
N ASP A 29 -2.56 6.73 -10.33
CA ASP A 29 -3.78 6.46 -9.58
C ASP A 29 -3.46 5.43 -8.50
N VAL A 30 -3.62 5.83 -7.24
CA VAL A 30 -3.35 5.01 -6.06
C VAL A 30 -4.61 4.37 -5.49
N SER A 31 -5.77 4.63 -6.12
CA SER A 31 -7.02 3.95 -5.76
C SER A 31 -7.04 2.50 -6.19
N LEU A 32 -6.12 2.09 -7.06
CA LEU A 32 -5.96 0.73 -7.52
C LEU A 32 -4.67 0.19 -6.92
N PHE A 33 -4.78 -0.79 -6.01
CA PHE A 33 -3.63 -1.50 -5.47
C PHE A 33 -3.62 -2.94 -5.98
N PRO A 34 -2.71 -3.30 -6.90
CA PRO A 34 -2.74 -4.60 -7.51
C PRO A 34 -2.38 -5.71 -6.53
N ALA A 35 -3.09 -6.84 -6.64
CA ALA A 35 -2.81 -8.05 -5.85
C ALA A 35 -1.35 -8.50 -5.96
N GLU A 36 -0.72 -8.31 -7.13
CA GLU A 36 0.71 -8.60 -7.34
C GLU A 36 1.60 -7.85 -6.34
N ALA A 37 1.33 -6.56 -6.10
CA ALA A 37 2.11 -5.77 -5.16
C ALA A 37 1.91 -6.25 -3.72
N THR A 38 0.68 -6.59 -3.34
CA THR A 38 0.36 -7.16 -2.01
C THR A 38 1.06 -8.50 -1.79
N LEU A 39 0.98 -9.41 -2.76
CA LEU A 39 1.60 -10.73 -2.68
C LEU A 39 3.13 -10.62 -2.58
N TYR A 40 3.73 -9.72 -3.36
CA TYR A 40 5.17 -9.47 -3.31
C TYR A 40 5.61 -8.90 -1.94
N LEU A 41 4.83 -7.97 -1.38
CA LEU A 41 5.08 -7.45 -0.03
C LEU A 41 5.01 -8.58 1.02
N MET A 42 3.97 -9.41 0.98
CA MET A 42 3.79 -10.53 1.92
C MET A 42 4.93 -11.55 1.80
N GLU A 43 5.34 -11.90 0.58
CA GLU A 43 6.48 -12.79 0.34
C GLU A 43 7.78 -12.19 0.91
N THR A 44 8.01 -10.90 0.67
CA THR A 44 9.21 -10.19 1.16
C THR A 44 9.28 -10.18 2.69
N LEU A 45 8.15 -9.86 3.35
CA LEU A 45 8.04 -9.88 4.80
C LEU A 45 8.22 -11.29 5.36
N ASN A 46 7.63 -12.30 4.73
CA ASN A 46 7.78 -13.70 5.14
C ASN A 46 9.22 -14.18 5.01
N ARG A 47 9.92 -13.83 3.94
CA ARG A 47 11.35 -14.15 3.77
C ARG A 47 12.18 -13.53 4.89
N LYS A 48 11.94 -12.25 5.20
CA LYS A 48 12.64 -11.56 6.30
C LYS A 48 12.32 -12.15 7.66
N ARG A 49 11.06 -12.54 7.91
CA ARG A 49 10.67 -13.24 9.14
C ARG A 49 11.42 -14.56 9.32
N LYS A 50 11.57 -15.34 8.25
CA LYS A 50 12.34 -16.60 8.29
C LYS A 50 13.81 -16.36 8.65
N VAL A 51 14.43 -15.32 8.09
CA VAL A 51 15.81 -14.92 8.45
C VAL A 51 15.88 -14.55 9.93
N TRP A 52 14.97 -13.69 10.39
CA TRP A 52 14.92 -13.28 11.79
C TRP A 52 14.75 -14.48 12.74
N THR A 53 13.86 -15.43 12.43
CA THR A 53 13.66 -16.64 13.23
C THR A 53 14.92 -17.53 13.28
N ALA A 54 15.69 -17.59 12.20
CA ALA A 54 16.95 -18.32 12.18
C ALA A 54 18.03 -17.65 13.05
N GLU A 55 18.00 -16.31 13.15
CA GLU A 55 18.91 -15.52 14.00
C GLU A 55 18.48 -15.50 15.48
N HIS A 56 17.21 -15.80 15.77
CA HIS A 56 16.62 -15.78 17.12
C HIS A 56 15.97 -17.13 17.46
N PRO A 57 16.75 -18.22 17.57
CA PRO A 57 16.20 -19.56 17.82
C PRO A 57 15.52 -19.70 19.20
N ASP A 58 15.91 -18.86 20.17
CA ASP A 58 15.36 -18.87 21.53
C ASP A 58 14.13 -17.97 21.70
N ALA A 59 13.70 -17.26 20.65
CA ALA A 59 12.54 -16.40 20.71
C ALA A 59 11.25 -17.22 20.75
N THR A 60 10.44 -16.99 21.79
CA THR A 60 9.11 -17.62 21.97
C THR A 60 8.01 -16.95 21.15
N GLU A 61 8.26 -15.72 20.68
CA GLU A 61 7.34 -14.93 19.88
C GLU A 61 8.00 -14.50 18.57
N GLY A 62 7.19 -14.21 17.55
CA GLY A 62 7.68 -13.66 16.30
C GLY A 62 8.20 -12.22 16.46
N PRO A 63 8.83 -11.66 15.40
CA PRO A 63 9.37 -10.31 15.46
C PRO A 63 8.26 -9.28 15.68
N LYS A 64 8.53 -8.30 16.53
CA LYS A 64 7.60 -7.21 16.84
C LYS A 64 7.41 -6.28 15.65
N PRO A 65 6.30 -5.52 15.58
CA PRO A 65 6.13 -4.47 14.58
C PRO A 65 7.32 -3.51 14.62
N GLY A 66 8.02 -3.36 13.49
CA GLY A 66 9.23 -2.54 13.37
C GLY A 66 10.56 -3.29 13.44
N GLU A 67 10.61 -4.55 13.90
CA GLU A 67 11.85 -5.36 13.88
C GLU A 67 12.14 -5.93 12.48
N ILE A 68 11.09 -6.18 11.69
CA ILE A 68 11.24 -6.46 10.26
C ILE A 68 11.21 -5.15 9.50
N GLU A 69 12.39 -4.65 9.14
CA GLU A 69 12.52 -3.48 8.27
C GLU A 69 12.63 -3.88 6.80
N LEU A 70 11.88 -3.20 5.94
CA LEU A 70 12.02 -3.30 4.50
C LEU A 70 13.26 -2.52 4.05
N SER A 71 14.08 -3.14 3.21
CA SER A 71 15.21 -2.40 2.63
C SER A 71 14.71 -1.36 1.62
N PRO A 72 15.50 -0.32 1.32
CA PRO A 72 15.17 0.62 0.25
C PRO A 72 14.85 -0.04 -1.09
N ASN A 73 15.57 -1.13 -1.41
CA ASN A 73 15.31 -1.88 -2.63
C ASN A 73 13.97 -2.62 -2.60
N ASP A 74 13.61 -3.22 -1.46
CA ASP A 74 12.31 -3.87 -1.30
C ASP A 74 11.18 -2.85 -1.52
N LEU A 75 11.30 -1.66 -0.91
CA LEU A 75 10.33 -0.58 -1.04
C LEU A 75 10.19 -0.11 -2.49
N VAL A 76 11.30 0.10 -3.21
CA VAL A 76 11.26 0.46 -4.64
C VAL A 76 10.53 -0.59 -5.46
N GLU A 77 10.81 -1.87 -5.22
CA GLU A 77 10.23 -2.99 -5.95
C GLU A 77 8.72 -3.14 -5.67
N ILE A 78 8.29 -2.90 -4.43
CA ILE A 78 6.88 -2.89 -4.04
C ILE A 78 6.15 -1.70 -4.71
N VAL A 79 6.72 -0.50 -4.64
CA VAL A 79 6.12 0.71 -5.23
C VAL A 79 6.02 0.57 -6.75
N ALA A 80 7.05 0.08 -7.42
CA ALA A 80 7.02 -0.14 -8.87
C ALA A 80 5.87 -1.08 -9.27
N ARG A 81 5.68 -2.19 -8.54
CA ARG A 81 4.57 -3.13 -8.79
C ARG A 81 3.21 -2.49 -8.53
N ALA A 82 3.09 -1.71 -7.45
CA ALA A 82 1.86 -1.02 -7.13
C ALA A 82 1.47 -0.02 -8.23
N CYS A 83 2.44 0.78 -8.70
CA CYS A 83 2.21 1.80 -9.72
C CYS A 83 2.01 1.24 -11.13
N ARG A 84 2.53 0.04 -11.44
CA ARG A 84 2.56 -0.50 -12.81
C ARG A 84 1.19 -0.64 -13.46
N VAL A 85 0.15 -0.95 -12.68
CA VAL A 85 -1.21 -1.14 -13.21
C VAL A 85 -1.82 0.17 -13.70
N THR A 86 -1.50 1.29 -13.06
CA THR A 86 -2.08 2.60 -13.40
C THR A 86 -1.13 3.45 -14.22
N ASN A 87 0.19 3.24 -14.09
CA ASN A 87 1.21 3.85 -14.94
C ASN A 87 2.41 2.89 -15.15
N PRO A 88 2.48 2.19 -16.29
CA PRO A 88 3.54 1.22 -16.56
C PRO A 88 4.94 1.83 -16.77
N LYS A 89 5.06 3.16 -16.89
CA LYS A 89 6.37 3.83 -16.98
C LYS A 89 7.12 3.85 -15.65
N ILE A 90 6.40 3.73 -14.54
CA ILE A 90 6.95 3.78 -13.18
C ILE A 90 7.55 2.40 -12.85
N THR A 91 8.74 2.13 -13.37
CA THR A 91 9.51 0.91 -13.07
C THR A 91 10.44 1.11 -11.87
N ALA A 92 10.97 0.02 -11.32
CA ALA A 92 11.96 0.10 -10.24
C ALA A 92 13.21 0.89 -10.65
N GLU A 93 13.68 0.73 -11.90
CA GLU A 93 14.79 1.50 -12.45
C GLU A 93 14.46 2.99 -12.59
N TRP A 94 13.25 3.30 -13.04
CA TRP A 94 12.77 4.68 -13.14
C TRP A 94 12.69 5.33 -11.75
N LEU A 95 12.15 4.63 -10.75
CA LEU A 95 12.07 5.12 -9.37
C LEU A 95 13.45 5.37 -8.77
N ARG A 96 14.42 4.46 -8.98
CA ARG A 96 15.81 4.64 -8.52
C ARG A 96 16.48 5.88 -9.12
N SER A 97 16.10 6.24 -10.35
CA SER A 97 16.70 7.36 -11.08
C SER A 97 16.00 8.69 -10.82
N ASN A 98 14.71 8.68 -10.47
CA ASN A 98 13.87 9.87 -10.41
C ASN A 98 13.30 10.19 -9.02
N CYS A 99 13.44 9.27 -8.05
CA CYS A 99 12.93 9.43 -6.69
C CYS A 99 14.04 9.20 -5.65
N SER A 100 14.00 10.01 -4.60
CA SER A 100 14.82 9.78 -3.40
C SER A 100 14.11 8.85 -2.42
N PHE A 101 14.88 8.13 -1.59
CA PHE A 101 14.32 7.26 -0.57
C PHE A 101 13.30 7.97 0.36
N PRO A 102 13.56 9.18 0.89
CA PRO A 102 12.56 9.89 1.70
C PRO A 102 11.25 10.21 0.96
N GLN A 103 11.29 10.45 -0.35
CA GLN A 103 10.08 10.65 -1.14
C GLN A 103 9.27 9.34 -1.25
N LEU A 104 9.95 8.22 -1.51
CA LEU A 104 9.31 6.91 -1.58
C LEU A 104 8.71 6.52 -0.23
N SER A 105 9.42 6.72 0.88
CA SER A 105 8.89 6.45 2.22
C SER A 105 7.65 7.29 2.53
N LYS A 106 7.66 8.59 2.17
CA LYS A 106 6.48 9.47 2.32
C LYS A 106 5.30 9.00 1.46
N PHE A 107 5.58 8.60 0.21
CA PHE A 107 4.57 8.06 -0.69
C PHE A 107 3.92 6.81 -0.11
N CYS A 108 4.72 5.84 0.37
CA CYS A 108 4.22 4.63 1.01
C CYS A 108 3.40 4.93 2.28
N ALA A 109 3.90 5.79 3.16
CA ALA A 109 3.19 6.17 4.38
C ALA A 109 1.85 6.83 4.08
N TRP A 110 1.81 7.69 3.06
CA TRP A 110 0.57 8.31 2.61
C TRP A 110 -0.41 7.27 2.04
N MET A 111 0.05 6.37 1.16
CA MET A 111 -0.78 5.26 0.62
C MET A 111 -1.41 4.42 1.73
N MET A 112 -0.61 3.99 2.72
CA MET A 112 -1.10 3.18 3.84
C MET A 112 -2.14 3.94 4.66
N ARG A 113 -1.91 5.24 4.93
CA ARG A 113 -2.89 6.07 5.62
C ARG A 113 -4.23 6.15 4.87
N GLN A 114 -4.20 6.25 3.54
CA GLN A 114 -5.43 6.27 2.73
C GLN A 114 -6.18 4.92 2.76
N ALA A 115 -5.46 3.80 2.90
CA ALA A 115 -6.05 2.50 3.11
C ALA A 115 -6.70 2.40 4.51
N GLU A 116 -5.99 2.82 5.55
CA GLU A 116 -6.46 2.81 6.94
C GLU A 116 -7.70 3.70 7.15
N GLU A 117 -7.69 4.92 6.60
CA GLU A 117 -8.82 5.86 6.67
C GLU A 117 -10.10 5.27 6.08
N GLN A 118 -10.01 4.37 5.10
CA GLN A 118 -11.19 3.72 4.52
C GLN A 118 -11.67 2.51 5.30
N VAL A 119 -10.77 1.67 5.79
CA VAL A 119 -11.14 0.52 6.65
C VAL A 119 -11.80 1.04 7.93
N ASN A 120 -11.26 2.12 8.51
CA ASN A 120 -11.82 2.74 9.70
C ASN A 120 -13.03 3.66 9.40
N GLY A 121 -13.08 4.26 8.21
CA GLY A 121 -14.21 5.08 7.75
C GLY A 121 -15.47 4.26 7.50
N GLN A 122 -15.34 3.05 6.94
CA GLN A 122 -16.44 2.11 6.77
C GLN A 122 -17.06 1.65 8.10
N ALA A 123 -16.31 1.67 9.20
CA ALA A 123 -16.82 1.29 10.52
C ALA A 123 -17.76 2.34 11.16
N ASN A 124 -17.77 3.59 10.66
CA ASN A 124 -18.58 4.67 11.23
C ASN A 124 -19.85 5.00 10.43
N GLU A 125 -20.05 4.45 9.24
CA GLU A 125 -21.25 4.73 8.43
C GLU A 125 -22.43 3.77 8.71
N ASP A 126 -22.20 2.64 9.39
CA ASP A 126 -23.25 1.65 9.68
C ASP A 126 -24.11 1.96 10.93
N THR A 127 -24.04 3.17 11.50
CA THR A 127 -24.82 3.53 12.72
C THR A 127 -25.75 4.74 12.61
N THR A 128 -26.20 5.10 11.41
CA THR A 128 -27.15 6.23 11.28
C THR A 128 -28.29 5.99 10.29
N GLU A 129 -29.03 4.89 10.41
CA GLU A 129 -30.40 4.82 9.88
C GLU A 129 -31.34 4.12 10.87
N SER A 130 -31.93 4.88 11.79
CA SER A 130 -33.29 4.65 12.32
C SER A 130 -33.66 5.67 13.38
N THR A 131 -33.88 6.93 12.98
CA THR A 131 -34.78 7.81 13.76
C THR A 131 -35.40 8.90 12.88
N GLU A 132 -36.35 8.52 12.03
CA GLU A 132 -37.34 9.47 11.54
C GLU A 132 -38.77 9.04 11.92
N LYS A 133 -39.30 9.81 12.88
CA LYS A 133 -40.66 10.39 12.91
C LYS A 133 -41.85 9.43 12.76
N ASN A 134 -42.49 9.14 13.88
CA ASN A 134 -43.95 9.17 13.94
C ASN A 134 -44.39 10.31 14.86
N ARG A 135 -45.13 11.24 14.27
CA ARG A 135 -45.93 12.29 14.89
C ARG A 135 -47.38 11.87 14.83
#